data_AF-A0A2N2MQN5-F1
#
_entry.id   AF-A0A2N2MQN5-F1
#
_cell.length_a   1.000
_cell.length_b   1.000
_cell.length_c   1.000
_cell.angle_alpha   90.00
_cell.angle_beta   90.00
_cell.angle_gamma   90.00
#
_symmetry.space_group_name_H-M   'P 1'
#
loop_
_entity.id
_entity.type
_entity.pdbx_description
1 polymer ?
#
loop_
_entity_poly.entity_id
_entity_poly.type
_entity_poly.pdbx_seq_one_letter_code
_entity_poly.pdbx_strand_id
1 'polypeptide(L)' 'TYAEHKQFTIPLLDFRGTPTGVDIRKVVEKQIAPRVNTGVAHKDPGVGQVGAGVASAPMSLFEDALVAFAEKYNI' A
#
# COMPACT_ATOMS: atom_id res chain seq x y z
N THR A 1 -0.62 -5.33 -7.04
CA THR A 1 0.84 -5.47 -6.98
C THR A 1 1.40 -5.91 -8.32
N TYR A 2 2.72 -5.92 -8.48
CA TYR A 2 3.41 -6.33 -9.71
C TYR A 2 3.67 -7.83 -9.75
N ALA A 3 4.27 -8.40 -8.68
CA ALA A 3 4.67 -9.80 -8.61
C ALA A 3 4.62 -10.36 -7.18
N GLU A 4 5.06 -11.60 -6.98
CA GLU A 4 5.21 -12.27 -5.69
C GLU A 4 6.69 -12.43 -5.32
N HIS A 5 7.04 -12.30 -4.04
CA HIS A 5 8.42 -12.46 -3.57
C HIS A 5 8.86 -13.92 -3.51
N LYS A 6 10.04 -14.26 -4.06
CA LYS A 6 10.53 -15.66 -4.10
C LYS A 6 10.92 -16.23 -2.74
N GLN A 7 11.42 -15.38 -1.84
CA GLN A 7 11.99 -15.80 -0.55
C GLN A 7 11.08 -15.53 0.66
N PHE A 8 10.12 -14.62 0.54
CA PHE A 8 9.22 -14.26 1.65
C PHE A 8 7.86 -14.82 1.28
N THR A 9 7.50 -15.94 1.90
CA THR A 9 6.30 -16.70 1.56
C THR A 9 5.31 -16.71 2.71
N ILE A 10 4.04 -16.98 2.40
CA ILE A 10 2.95 -17.06 3.38
C ILE A 10 2.50 -18.52 3.47
N PRO A 11 2.85 -19.27 4.54
CA PRO A 11 2.59 -20.71 4.62
C PRO A 11 1.12 -21.10 4.45
N LEU A 12 0.20 -20.31 5.03
CA LEU A 12 -1.24 -20.55 4.95
C LEU A 12 -1.83 -20.34 3.54
N LEU A 13 -1.07 -19.70 2.65
CA LEU A 13 -1.46 -19.47 1.25
C LEU A 13 -0.60 -20.32 0.31
N ASP A 14 -0.42 -21.61 0.63
CA ASP A 14 0.38 -22.58 -0.13
C ASP A 14 1.80 -22.09 -0.43
N PHE A 15 2.41 -21.41 0.54
CA PHE A 15 3.73 -20.79 0.39
C PHE A 15 3.85 -19.83 -0.80
N ARG A 16 2.75 -19.22 -1.25
CA ARG A 16 2.79 -18.10 -2.20
C ARG A 16 3.69 -16.98 -1.68
N GLY A 17 4.35 -16.28 -2.59
CA GLY A 17 5.21 -15.17 -2.23
C GLY A 17 4.40 -13.96 -1.77
N THR A 18 4.97 -13.14 -0.89
CA THR A 18 4.33 -11.90 -0.46
C THR A 18 4.12 -10.97 -1.66
N PRO A 19 2.97 -10.29 -1.76
CA PRO A 19 2.68 -9.43 -2.90
C PRO A 19 3.63 -8.23 -2.91
N THR A 20 4.44 -8.11 -3.95
CA THR A 20 5.56 -7.16 -4.06
C THR A 20 5.34 -6.15 -5.18
N GLY A 21 5.73 -4.89 -4.91
CA GLY A 21 5.59 -3.76 -5.83
C GLY A 21 4.15 -3.27 -5.91
N VAL A 22 3.84 -2.16 -5.24
CA VAL A 22 2.56 -1.46 -5.43
C VAL A 22 2.59 -0.81 -6.81
N ASP A 23 1.71 -1.27 -7.71
CA ASP A 23 1.62 -0.74 -9.08
C ASP A 23 0.53 0.33 -9.10
N ILE A 24 0.94 1.60 -9.25
CA ILE A 24 0.05 2.76 -9.23
C ILE A 24 -1.06 2.67 -10.28
N ARG A 25 -0.77 2.08 -11.44
CA ARG A 25 -1.77 1.91 -12.52
C ARG A 25 -2.87 0.98 -12.08
N LYS A 26 -2.51 -0.16 -11.49
CA LYS A 26 -3.48 -1.16 -10.99
C LYS A 26 -4.28 -0.64 -9.79
N VAL A 27 -3.69 0.23 -8.96
CA VAL A 27 -4.40 0.86 -7.84
C VAL A 27 -5.52 1.76 -8.37
N VAL A 28 -5.20 2.65 -9.32
CA VAL A 28 -6.17 3.57 -9.93
C VAL A 28 -7.19 2.80 -10.78
N GLU A 29 -6.75 1.86 -11.62
CA GLU A 29 -7.64 1.04 -12.48
C GLU A 29 -8.67 0.27 -11.65
N LYS A 30 -8.25 -0.34 -10.53
CA LYS A 30 -9.13 -1.18 -9.72
C LYS A 30 -9.85 -0.44 -8.62
N GLN A 31 -9.51 0.83 -8.38
CA GLN A 31 -10.02 1.63 -7.26
C GLN A 31 -9.80 0.95 -5.90
N ILE A 32 -8.65 0.27 -5.72
CA ILE A 32 -8.27 -0.42 -4.49
C ILE A 32 -6.92 0.12 -4.01
N ALA A 33 -6.96 0.99 -3.00
CA ALA A 33 -5.77 1.50 -2.34
C ALA A 33 -5.11 0.41 -1.44
N PRO A 34 -3.78 0.45 -1.27
CA PRO A 34 -3.10 -0.41 -0.31
C PRO A 34 -3.66 -0.23 1.11
N ARG A 35 -3.89 -1.36 1.79
CA ARG A 35 -4.29 -1.38 3.20
C ARG A 35 -3.08 -1.68 4.08
N VAL A 36 -2.91 -0.91 5.14
CA VAL A 36 -1.80 -1.06 6.09
C VAL A 36 -2.37 -1.27 7.48
N ASN A 37 -1.92 -2.34 8.15
CA ASN A 37 -2.17 -2.54 9.57
C ASN A 37 -1.22 -1.64 10.36
N THR A 38 -1.74 -0.80 11.24
CA THR A 38 -0.97 0.18 12.01
C THR A 38 -1.44 0.27 13.45
N GLY A 39 -0.54 0.68 14.34
CA GLY A 39 -0.94 1.21 15.65
C GLY A 39 -1.63 2.56 15.50
N VAL A 40 -2.52 2.88 16.44
CA VAL A 40 -3.13 4.21 16.58
C VAL A 40 -2.40 4.93 17.70
N ALA A 41 -1.65 5.97 17.36
CA ALA A 41 -0.95 6.81 18.34
C ALA A 41 -1.90 7.88 18.89
N HIS A 42 -1.78 8.21 20.17
CA HIS A 42 -2.51 9.31 20.76
C HIS A 42 -2.03 10.65 20.18
N LYS A 43 -2.94 11.62 20.07
CA LYS A 43 -2.61 12.95 19.52
C LYS A 43 -1.68 13.77 20.42
N ASP A 44 -1.73 13.54 21.73
CA ASP A 44 -0.96 14.30 22.71
C ASP A 44 0.43 13.68 22.92
N PRO A 45 1.51 14.49 22.92
CA PRO A 45 2.87 13.99 23.07
C PRO A 45 3.08 13.21 24.37
N GLY A 46 3.82 12.10 24.29
CA GLY A 46 4.20 11.30 25.46
C GLY A 46 3.18 10.27 25.93
N VAL A 47 1.95 10.25 25.40
CA VAL A 47 0.94 9.23 25.76
C VAL A 47 1.20 7.88 25.08
N GLY A 48 1.66 7.90 23.83
CA GLY A 48 2.02 6.68 23.08
C GLY A 48 0.85 6.02 22.35
N GLN A 49 0.92 4.69 22.18
CA GLN A 49 -0.07 3.93 21.42
C GLN A 49 -1.36 3.70 22.23
N VAL A 50 -2.51 3.97 21.62
CA VAL A 50 -3.84 3.83 22.25
C VAL A 50 -4.78 2.87 21.51
N GLY A 51 -4.30 2.26 20.43
CA GLY A 51 -5.06 1.25 19.70
C GLY A 51 -4.29 0.66 18.51
N ALA A 52 -5.00 -0.06 17.66
CA ALA A 52 -4.52 -0.56 16.38
C ALA A 52 -5.69 -0.64 15.38
N GLY A 53 -5.38 -0.58 14.09
CA GLY A 53 -6.40 -0.62 13.05
C GLY A 53 -5.82 -0.74 11.65
N VAL A 54 -6.70 -0.61 10.66
CA VAL A 54 -6.35 -0.63 9.23
C VAL A 54 -6.47 0.78 8.69
N ALA A 55 -5.42 1.28 8.06
CA ALA A 55 -5.40 2.56 7.36
C ALA A 55 -5.28 2.36 5.84
N SER A 56 -5.70 3.36 5.08
CA SER A 56 -5.55 3.43 3.63
C SER A 56 -5.23 4.88 3.25
N ALA A 57 -4.36 5.07 2.26
CA ALA A 57 -4.05 6.39 1.73
C ALA A 57 -5.20 6.90 0.85
N PRO A 58 -5.39 8.23 0.73
CA PRO A 58 -6.35 8.82 -0.20
C PRO A 58 -6.07 8.39 -1.64
N MET A 59 -7.12 8.16 -2.43
CA MET A 59 -6.97 7.73 -3.83
C MET A 59 -6.25 8.78 -4.69
N SER A 60 -6.49 10.07 -4.42
CA SER A 60 -5.89 11.20 -5.15
C SER A 60 -4.36 11.13 -5.20
N LEU A 61 -3.72 10.62 -4.13
CA LEU A 61 -2.27 10.44 -4.10
C LEU A 61 -1.78 9.50 -5.22
N PHE A 62 -2.53 8.43 -5.51
CA PHE A 62 -2.20 7.49 -6.58
C PHE A 62 -2.54 8.03 -7.96
N GLU A 63 -3.61 8.81 -8.07
CA GLU A 63 -3.99 9.51 -9.31
C GLU A 63 -2.92 10.53 -9.70
N ASP A 64 -2.50 11.38 -8.76
CA ASP A 64 -1.43 12.37 -8.95
C ASP A 64 -0.11 11.68 -9.33
N ALA A 65 0.23 10.58 -8.65
CA ALA A 65 1.42 9.80 -8.96
C ALA A 65 1.38 9.18 -10.36
N LEU A 66 0.21 8.77 -10.83
CA LEU A 66 0.03 8.21 -12.17
C LEU A 66 0.21 9.29 -13.24
N VAL A 67 -0.35 10.49 -13.03
CA VAL A 67 -0.16 11.65 -13.91
C VAL A 67 1.32 12.03 -13.98
N ALA A 68 1.97 12.20 -12.82
CA ALA A 68 3.39 12.53 -12.77
C ALA A 68 4.28 11.46 -13.43
N PHE A 69 3.90 10.18 -13.36
CA PHE A 69 4.59 9.10 -14.06
C PHE A 69 4.45 9.26 -15.59
N ALA A 70 3.25 9.55 -16.08
CA ALA A 70 2.99 9.76 -17.50
C ALA A 70 3.80 10.95 -18.07
N GLU A 71 3.77 12.08 -17.37
CA GLU A 71 4.55 13.28 -17.72
C GLU A 71 6.05 13.00 -17.77
N LYS A 72 6.59 12.30 -16.77
CA LYS A 72 8.01 11.99 -16.69
C LYS A 72 8.51 11.13 -17.86
N TYR A 73 7.68 10.21 -18.34
CA TYR A 73 8.06 9.24 -19.37
C TYR A 73 7.50 9.58 -20.75
N ASN A 74 6.80 10.72 -20.90
CA ASN A 74 6.16 11.16 -22.13
C ASN A 74 5.26 10.07 -22.74
N ILE A 75 4.41 9.47 -21.90
CA ILE A 75 3.40 8.47 -22.29
C ILE A 75 1.98 8.94 -22.02
#